data_AF-A0A7V2GD14-F1
#
_entry.id   AF-A0A7V2GD14-F1
#
_cell.length_a   1.000
_cell.length_b   1.000
_cell.length_c   1.000
_cell.angle_alpha   90.00
_cell.angle_beta   90.00
_cell.angle_gamma   90.00
#
_symmetry.space_group_name_H-M   'P 1'
#
loop_
_entity.id
_entity.type
_entity.pdbx_description
1 polymer ?
#
loop_
_entity_poly.entity_id
_entity_poly.type
_entity_poly.pdbx_seq_one_letter_code
_entity_poly.pdbx_strand_id
1 'polypeptide(L)' 'MKKMKNIPKMDRPLEKIQDKGPESLSDLELMAILLGRGIEGNDVFSLANHDLRNKWEQMGSGIDH' A
#
# COMPACT_ATOMS: atom_id res chain seq x y z
N MET A 1 11.46 -6.52 2.12
CA MET A 1 10.62 -5.62 2.93
C MET A 1 10.44 -6.22 4.32
N LYS A 2 10.38 -5.41 5.40
CA LYS A 2 10.21 -5.91 6.78
C LYS A 2 8.84 -6.59 6.89
N LYS A 3 8.78 -7.83 7.41
CA LYS A 3 7.52 -8.54 7.71
C LYS A 3 6.61 -7.62 8.53
N MET A 4 5.28 -7.62 8.31
CA MET A 4 4.31 -6.83 9.08
C MET A 4 4.50 -6.90 10.61
N LYS A 5 5.01 -8.02 11.10
CA LYS A 5 5.35 -8.26 12.51
C LYS A 5 6.43 -7.30 13.07
N ASN A 6 7.24 -6.71 12.19
CA ASN A 6 8.34 -5.80 12.51
C ASN A 6 7.95 -4.32 12.39
N ILE A 7 6.70 -4.02 12.01
CA ILE A 7 6.16 -2.66 12.00
C ILE A 7 5.69 -2.37 13.44
N PRO A 8 6.20 -1.30 14.10
CA PRO A 8 5.70 -0.86 15.39
C PRO A 8 4.19 -0.71 15.35
N LYS A 9 3.49 -1.07 16.43
CA LYS A 9 2.02 -1.10 16.44
C LYS A 9 1.39 0.22 16.00
N MET A 10 1.99 1.35 16.38
CA MET A 10 1.54 2.71 16.02
C MET A 10 1.75 3.08 14.55
N ASP A 11 2.63 2.37 13.85
CA ASP A 11 2.94 2.62 12.44
C ASP A 11 2.22 1.62 11.51
N ARG A 12 1.43 0.71 12.07
CA ARG A 12 0.62 -0.19 11.26
C ARG A 12 -0.55 0.57 10.66
N PRO A 13 -0.94 0.29 9.41
CA PRO A 13 -1.90 1.11 8.70
C PRO A 13 -3.25 1.29 9.43
N LEU A 14 -3.80 0.22 10.01
CA LEU A 14 -5.10 0.25 10.71
C LEU A 14 -5.03 0.98 12.05
N GLU A 15 -3.96 0.77 12.81
CA GLU A 15 -3.75 1.47 14.08
C GLU A 15 -3.43 2.96 13.85
N LYS A 16 -2.68 3.27 12.79
CA LYS A 16 -2.31 4.63 12.39
C LYS A 16 -3.52 5.44 11.93
N ILE A 17 -4.44 4.87 11.14
CA ILE A 17 -5.68 5.55 10.75
C ILE A 17 -6.63 5.77 11.94
N GLN A 18 -6.66 4.84 12.90
CA GLN A 18 -7.45 5.00 14.12
C GLN A 18 -6.94 6.14 15.01
N ASP A 19 -5.62 6.33 15.08
CA ASP A 19 -4.99 7.32 15.94
C ASP A 19 -4.87 8.71 15.27
N LYS A 20 -4.49 8.75 14.00
CA LYS A 20 -4.07 9.98 13.28
C LYS A 20 -4.97 10.37 12.11
N GLY A 21 -6.02 9.60 11.84
CA GLY A 21 -6.92 9.85 10.71
C GLY A 21 -6.40 9.31 9.37
N PRO A 22 -7.30 9.21 8.36
CA PRO A 22 -6.99 8.65 7.04
C PRO A 22 -5.92 9.43 6.26
N GLU A 23 -5.81 10.73 6.47
CA GLU A 23 -4.82 11.62 5.86
C GLU A 23 -3.37 11.30 6.24
N SER A 24 -3.19 10.53 7.32
CA SER A 24 -1.86 10.10 7.76
C SER A 24 -1.30 8.94 6.94
N LEU A 25 -2.14 8.26 6.14
CA LEU A 25 -1.75 7.12 5.33
C LEU A 25 -1.10 7.54 4.01
N SER A 26 -0.05 6.83 3.62
CA SER A 26 0.43 6.85 2.24
C SER A 26 -0.52 6.10 1.31
N ASP A 27 -0.49 6.43 0.02
CA ASP A 27 -1.26 5.72 -1.02
C ASP A 27 -1.03 4.21 -0.98
N LEU A 28 0.21 3.79 -0.67
CA LEU A 28 0.58 2.39 -0.51
C LEU A 28 -0.13 1.74 0.69
N GLU A 29 -0.15 2.41 1.84
CA GLU A 29 -0.83 1.93 3.05
C GLU A 29 -2.35 1.86 2.83
N LEU A 30 -2.93 2.86 2.19
CA LEU A 30 -4.34 2.88 1.84
C LEU A 30 -4.68 1.71 0.91
N MET A 31 -3.90 1.51 -0.15
CA MET A 31 -4.10 0.41 -1.09
C MET A 31 -3.94 -0.95 -0.39
N ALA A 32 -2.96 -1.09 0.50
CA ALA A 32 -2.79 -2.31 1.28
C ALA A 32 -3.99 -2.59 2.20
N ILE A 33 -4.60 -1.57 2.81
CA ILE A 33 -5.84 -1.71 3.59
C ILE A 33 -7.00 -2.17 2.70
N LEU A 34 -7.17 -1.56 1.52
CA LEU A 34 -8.25 -1.90 0.58
C LEU A 34 -8.14 -3.33 0.06
N LEU A 35 -6.91 -3.79 -0.24
CA LEU A 35 -6.66 -5.16 -0.66
C LEU A 35 -6.91 -6.17 0.47
N GLY A 36 -6.69 -5.76 1.73
CA GLY A 36 -7.00 -6.52 2.95
C GLY A 36 -6.11 -7.74 3.22
N ARG A 37 -5.65 -8.44 2.16
CA ARG A 37 -4.73 -9.58 2.26
C ARG A 37 -3.81 -9.69 1.04
N GLY A 38 -2.67 -10.33 1.26
CA GLY A 38 -1.80 -10.79 0.18
C GLY A 38 -2.36 -12.01 -0.54
N ILE A 39 -1.66 -12.44 -1.58
CA ILE A 39 -1.89 -13.71 -2.28
C ILE A 39 -0.71 -14.64 -2.03
N GLU A 40 -0.82 -15.90 -2.44
CA GLU A 40 0.30 -16.82 -2.32
C GLU A 40 1.55 -16.26 -3.02
N GLY A 41 2.67 -16.26 -2.29
CA GLY A 41 3.95 -15.72 -2.79
C GLY A 41 4.09 -14.19 -2.75
N ASN A 42 3.04 -13.41 -2.49
CA ASN A 42 3.09 -11.94 -2.45
C ASN A 42 2.35 -11.36 -1.24
N ASP A 43 3.06 -10.59 -0.40
CA ASP A 43 2.41 -9.85 0.68
C ASP A 43 1.56 -8.68 0.15
N VAL A 44 0.63 -8.22 0.99
CA VAL A 44 -0.34 -7.18 0.62
C VAL A 44 0.32 -5.85 0.21
N PHE A 45 1.49 -5.51 0.76
CA PHE A 45 2.21 -4.30 0.39
C PHE A 45 2.89 -4.45 -0.96
N SER A 46 3.41 -5.64 -1.26
CA SER A 46 3.99 -5.96 -2.56
C SER A 46 2.93 -5.86 -3.67
N LEU A 47 1.72 -6.37 -3.41
CA LEU A 47 0.58 -6.22 -4.32
C LEU A 47 0.14 -4.76 -4.49
N ALA A 48 -0.04 -4.04 -3.37
CA ALA A 48 -0.42 -2.63 -3.38
C ALA A 48 0.57 -1.78 -4.21
N ASN A 49 1.88 -2.05 -4.08
CA ASN A 49 2.90 -1.37 -4.86
C ASN A 49 2.86 -1.74 -6.34
N HIS A 50 2.60 -3.00 -6.68
CA HIS A 50 2.46 -3.44 -8.08
C HIS A 50 1.27 -2.75 -8.77
N ASP A 51 0.11 -2.73 -8.12
CA ASP A 51 -1.10 -2.11 -8.68
C ASP A 51 -0.94 -0.59 -8.87
N LEU A 52 -0.32 0.09 -7.89
CA LEU A 52 -0.02 1.52 -8.01
C LEU A 52 0.92 1.83 -9.19
N ARG A 53 1.93 0.98 -9.41
CA ARG A 53 2.86 1.12 -10.55
C ARG A 53 2.18 0.86 -11.88
N ASN A 54 1.39 -0.22 -11.99
CA ASN A 54 0.65 -0.53 -13.21
C ASN A 54 -0.34 0.57 -13.57
N LYS A 55 -0.96 1.19 -12.56
CA LYS A 55 -1.86 2.34 -12.73
C LYS A 55 -1.12 3.57 -13.27
N TRP A 56 0.12 3.80 -12.82
CA TRP A 56 0.99 4.85 -13.35
C TRP A 56 1.47 4.56 -14.77
N GLU A 57 1.84 3.32 -15.08
CA GLU A 57 2.25 2.91 -16.43
C GLU A 57 1.11 3.02 -17.44
N GLN A 58 -0.12 2.65 -17.05
CA GLN A 58 -1.33 2.83 -17.87
C GLN A 58 -1.73 4.29 -18.06
N MET A 59 -1.40 5.17 -17.11
CA MET A 59 -1.60 6.62 -17.27
C MET A 59 -0.44 7.30 -18.03
N GLY A 60 0.76 6.74 -17.97
CA GLY A 60 1.98 7.24 -18.63
C GLY A 60 2.10 6.84 -20.09
N SER A 61 1.42 5.80 -20.55
CA SER A 61 1.43 5.35 -21.96
C SER A 61 0.71 6.31 -22.95
N GLY A 62 0.31 7.49 -22.49
CA GLY A 62 -0.23 8.57 -23.31
C GLY A 62 0.61 9.84 -23.31
N ILE A 63 1.77 9.84 -22.63
CA ILE A 63 2.72 10.97 -22.64
C ILE A 63 4.10 10.42 -23.00
N ASP A 64 4.19 9.92 -24.23
CA ASP A 64 5.47 9.90 -24.93
C ASP A 64 5.73 11.35 -25.40
N HIS A 65 6.82 11.95 -24.94
CA HIS A 65 7.43 13.16 -25.49
C HIS A 65 8.71 12.75 -26.22
#